data_AF-A0A359M285-F1
#
_entry.id   AF-A0A359M285-F1
#
_cell.length_a   1.000
_cell.length_b   1.000
_cell.length_c   1.000
_cell.angle_alpha   90.00
_cell.angle_beta   90.00
_cell.angle_gamma   90.00
#
_symmetry.space_group_name_H-M   'P 1'
#
loop_
_entity.id
_entity.type
_entity.pdbx_description
1 polymer ?
#
loop_
_entity_poly.entity_id
_entity_poly.type
_entity_poly.pdbx_seq_one_letter_code
_entity_poly.pdbx_strand_id
1 'polypeptide(L)' 'ARAAVACGVDGLFVEVHEAPERALSDGANALPLGRLAELLRQVRRIDAALTTSAPL' A
#
# COMPACT_ATOMS: atom_id res chain seq x y z
N ALA A 1 4.66 -2.72 0.96
CA ALA A 1 3.95 -1.93 -0.07
C ALA A 1 4.89 -1.40 -1.16
N ARG A 2 5.65 -0.31 -0.96
CA ARG A 2 6.50 0.30 -2.02
C ARG A 2 7.46 -0.68 -2.71
N ALA A 3 8.23 -1.44 -1.92
CA ALA A 3 9.13 -2.45 -2.47
C ALA A 3 8.40 -3.55 -3.24
N ALA A 4 7.27 -4.04 -2.71
CA ALA A 4 6.47 -5.05 -3.40
C ALA A 4 6.01 -4.56 -4.78
N VAL A 5 5.46 -3.34 -4.87
CA VAL A 5 5.06 -2.75 -6.17
C VAL A 5 6.27 -2.53 -7.08
N ALA A 6 7.41 -2.07 -6.54
CA ALA A 6 8.65 -1.94 -7.31
C ALA A 6 9.14 -3.28 -7.90
N CYS A 7 8.80 -4.41 -7.27
CA CYS A 7 9.13 -5.76 -7.75
C CYS A 7 8.09 -6.34 -8.72
N GLY A 8 6.99 -5.65 -9.03
CA GLY A 8 5.97 -6.10 -9.97
C GLY A 8 4.99 -7.11 -9.36
N VAL A 9 4.12 -6.66 -8.45
CA VAL A 9 3.01 -7.47 -7.91
C VAL A 9 1.68 -7.04 -8.50
N ASP A 10 0.74 -7.97 -8.66
CA ASP A 10 -0.61 -7.68 -9.17
C ASP A 10 -1.52 -7.00 -8.13
N GLY A 11 -1.18 -7.11 -6.84
CA GLY A 11 -2.03 -6.63 -5.77
C GLY A 11 -1.30 -6.37 -4.46
N LEU A 12 -1.93 -5.53 -3.62
CA LEU A 12 -1.55 -5.29 -2.24
C LEU A 12 -2.74 -5.58 -1.34
N PHE A 13 -2.50 -6.33 -0.27
CA PHE A 13 -3.40 -6.44 0.87
C PHE A 13 -2.89 -5.56 2.01
N VAL A 14 -3.75 -4.74 2.59
CA VAL A 14 -3.39 -3.79 3.66
C VAL A 14 -4.50 -3.79 4.70
N GLU A 15 -4.16 -4.09 5.94
CA GLU A 15 -5.06 -3.90 7.09
C GLU A 15 -5.12 -2.42 7.45
N VAL A 16 -6.33 -1.91 7.71
CA VAL A 16 -6.57 -0.49 7.94
C VAL A 16 -7.53 -0.32 9.10
N HIS A 17 -7.26 0.65 9.97
CA HIS A 17 -8.15 0.99 11.08
C HIS A 17 -8.17 2.51 11.34
N GLU A 18 -9.31 3.05 11.78
CA GLU A 18 -9.47 4.48 12.08
C GLU A 18 -8.63 4.91 13.30
N ALA A 19 -8.53 4.01 14.28
CA ALA A 19 -7.84 4.19 15.56
C ALA A 19 -7.07 2.90 15.91
N PRO A 20 -5.90 2.63 15.30
CA PRO A 20 -5.22 1.34 15.41
C PRO A 20 -4.94 0.90 16.86
N GLU A 21 -4.72 1.84 17.77
CA GLU A 21 -4.54 1.59 19.20
C GLU A 21 -5.77 1.01 19.90
N ARG A 22 -6.95 1.08 19.27
CA ARG A 22 -8.21 0.52 19.75
C ARG A 22 -8.66 -0.72 18.97
N ALA A 23 -7.86 -1.21 18.02
CA ALA A 23 -8.23 -2.37 17.24
C ALA A 23 -8.31 -3.63 18.12
N LEU A 24 -9.32 -4.46 17.91
CA LEU A 24 -9.51 -5.71 18.66
C LEU A 24 -8.50 -6.81 18.26
N SER A 25 -7.86 -6.66 17.10
CA SER A 25 -6.76 -7.49 16.60
C SER A 25 -5.78 -6.61 15.82
N ASP A 26 -4.50 -6.96 15.86
CA ASP A 26 -3.44 -6.45 14.96
C ASP A 26 -3.31 -4.92 14.81
N GLY A 27 -3.69 -4.16 15.84
CA GLY A 27 -3.61 -2.70 15.85
C GLY A 27 -2.21 -2.14 15.57
N ALA A 28 -1.16 -2.81 16.04
CA ALA A 28 0.22 -2.39 15.76
C ALA A 28 0.62 -2.52 14.28
N ASN A 29 -0.06 -3.38 13.52
CA ASN A 29 0.20 -3.64 12.10
C ASN A 29 -0.77 -2.88 11.18
N ALA A 30 -1.96 -2.54 11.68
CA ALA A 30 -2.98 -1.82 10.91
C ALA A 30 -2.53 -0.38 10.55
N LEU A 31 -2.70 -0.01 9.28
CA LEU A 31 -2.45 1.34 8.82
C LEU A 31 -3.54 2.29 9.35
N PRO A 32 -3.20 3.46 9.93
CA PRO A 32 -4.20 4.48 10.22
C PRO A 32 -4.96 4.89 8.95
N LEU A 33 -6.29 4.89 8.98
CA LEU A 33 -7.14 5.16 7.80
C LEU A 33 -6.76 6.47 7.09
N GLY A 34 -6.45 7.53 7.84
CA GLY A 34 -6.04 8.83 7.29
C GLY A 34 -4.76 8.78 6.44
N ARG A 35 -3.94 7.72 6.55
CA ARG A 35 -2.71 7.53 5.76
C ARG A 35 -2.91 6.67 4.51
N LEU A 36 -4.06 6.02 4.36
CA LEU A 36 -4.33 5.11 3.24
C LEU A 36 -4.22 5.83 1.88
N ALA A 37 -4.84 7.01 1.76
CA ALA A 37 -4.80 7.77 0.51
C ALA A 37 -3.38 8.20 0.10
N GLU A 38 -2.51 8.50 1.07
CA GLU A 38 -1.11 8.79 0.81
C GLU A 38 -0.36 7.55 0.32
N LEU A 39 -0.53 6.41 1.00
CA LEU A 39 0.07 5.15 0.59
C LEU A 39 -0.32 4.78 -0.84
N LEU A 40 -1.62 4.85 -1.17
CA LEU A 40 -2.15 4.55 -2.50
C LEU A 40 -1.55 5.46 -3.58
N ARG A 41 -1.43 6.77 -3.31
CA ARG A 41 -0.75 7.71 -4.22
C ARG A 41 0.71 7.34 -4.44
N GLN A 42 1.44 6.95 -3.40
CA GLN A 42 2.84 6.56 -3.51
C GLN A 42 2.99 5.29 -4.36
N VAL A 43 2.21 4.23 -4.08
CA VAL A 43 2.34 2.97 -4.81
C VAL A 43 1.89 3.08 -6.26
N ARG A 44 0.84 3.87 -6.56
CA ARG A 44 0.41 4.13 -7.94
C ARG A 44 1.46 4.89 -8.76
N ARG A 45 2.23 5.77 -8.13
CA ARG A 45 3.36 6.45 -8.81
C ARG A 45 4.49 5.48 -9.14
N ILE A 46 4.78 4.53 -8.25
CA ILE A 46 5.80 3.50 -8.49
C ILE A 46 5.33 2.58 -9.63
N ASP A 47 4.11 2.05 -9.54
CA ASP A 47 3.48 1.22 -10.57
C ASP A 47 3.54 1.88 -11.96
N ALA A 48 3.08 3.12 -12.07
CA ALA A 48 3.11 3.87 -13.32
C ALA A 48 4.53 4.10 -13.88
N ALA A 49 5.53 4.25 -13.00
CA ALA A 49 6.92 4.39 -13.43
C ALA A 49 7.49 3.09 -14.03
N LEU A 50 6.95 1.93 -13.64
CA LEU A 50 7.35 0.62 -14.19
C LEU A 50 6.66 0.33 -15.52
N THR A 51 5.38 0.70 -15.68
CA THR A 51 4.59 0.46 -16.91
C THR A 51 5.10 1.26 -18.13
N THR A 52 6.11 2.13 -17.95
CA THR A 52 6.75 2.86 -19.07
C THR A 52 7.76 1.99 -19.84
N SER A 53 8.13 0.82 -19.32
CA SER A 53 8.94 -0.17 -20.05
C SER A 53 8.02 -1.17 -20.74
N ALA A 54 8.14 -1.29 -22.06
CA ALA A 54 7.35 -2.18 -22.91
C ALA A 54 7.23 -3.62 -22.35
N PRO A 55 6.12 -4.33 -22.60
CA PRO A 55 6.01 -5.74 -22.21
C PRO A 55 7.16 -6.54 -22.85
N LEU A 56 7.72 -7.47 -22.08
CA LEU A 56 8.63 -8.52 -22.58
C LEU A 56 7.96 -9.34 -23.69
#